data_AF-A0A8E0II61-F1
#
_entry.id   AF-A0A8E0II61-F1
#
_cell.length_a   1.000
_cell.length_b   1.000
_cell.length_c   1.000
_cell.angle_alpha   90.00
_cell.angle_beta   90.00
_cell.angle_gamma   90.00
#
_symmetry.space_group_name_H-M   'P 1'
#
loop_
_entity.id
_entity.type
_entity.pdbx_description
1 polymer ?
#
loop_
_entity_poly.entity_id
_entity_poly.type
_entity_poly.pdbx_seq_one_letter_code
_entity_poly.pdbx_strand_id
1 'polypeptide(L)'
;MLFDNAKGQSRQLSHRQLPPPAPVLPKMEGCLPTRATATKKYKDNLIAEVNEAINQGINTTSPISIGVSKYNPAVVNEVISLLNKSGWDVTGINIDGIGSYSTIIVS
;
A
#
# COMPACT_ATOMS: atom_id res chain seq x y z
N MET A 1 32.01 -74.03 -27.83
CA MET A 1 30.72 -73.30 -27.91
C MET A 1 31.00 -71.85 -27.61
N LEU A 2 30.78 -70.98 -28.61
CA LEU A 2 30.99 -69.53 -28.57
C LEU A 2 29.90 -68.89 -27.69
N PHE A 3 30.29 -67.97 -26.81
CA PHE A 3 29.35 -67.05 -26.16
C PHE A 3 29.84 -65.63 -26.38
N ASP A 4 29.29 -64.99 -27.41
CA ASP A 4 29.48 -63.57 -27.70
C ASP A 4 28.75 -62.73 -26.64
N ASN A 5 29.51 -62.07 -25.78
CA ASN A 5 28.98 -61.07 -24.86
C ASN A 5 28.76 -59.77 -25.66
N ALA A 6 27.53 -59.57 -26.12
CA ALA A 6 27.13 -58.37 -26.86
C ALA A 6 27.35 -57.11 -26.00
N LYS A 7 28.46 -56.40 -26.29
CA LYS A 7 28.76 -55.07 -25.76
C LYS A 7 27.68 -54.11 -26.24
N GLY A 8 26.71 -53.80 -25.39
CA GLY A 8 25.74 -52.73 -25.63
C GLY A 8 26.48 -51.42 -25.85
N GLN A 9 26.43 -50.89 -27.07
CA GLN A 9 26.92 -49.55 -27.38
C GLN A 9 26.08 -48.54 -26.59
N SER A 10 26.67 -47.99 -25.53
CA SER A 10 26.16 -46.80 -24.85
C SER A 10 26.05 -45.68 -25.88
N ARG A 11 24.82 -45.27 -26.20
CA ARG A 11 24.58 -44.14 -27.09
C ARG A 11 25.06 -42.88 -26.39
N GLN A 12 26.27 -42.44 -26.74
CA GLN A 12 26.82 -41.15 -26.35
C GLN A 12 25.83 -40.06 -26.81
N LEU A 13 25.11 -39.47 -25.86
CA LEU A 13 24.19 -38.37 -26.13
C LEU A 13 25.03 -37.19 -26.62
N SER A 14 25.04 -36.99 -27.94
CA SER A 14 25.63 -35.80 -28.55
C SER A 14 24.95 -34.60 -27.90
N HIS A 15 25.75 -33.79 -27.22
CA HIS A 15 25.46 -32.50 -26.61
C HIS A 15 24.49 -31.71 -27.49
N ARG A 16 23.19 -31.85 -27.24
CA ARG A 16 22.17 -31.05 -27.88
C ARG A 16 22.31 -29.66 -27.28
N GLN A 17 22.93 -28.75 -28.02
CA GLN A 17 23.02 -27.35 -27.63
C GLN A 17 21.59 -26.83 -27.47
N LEU A 18 21.23 -26.44 -26.25
CA LEU A 18 19.92 -25.84 -25.97
C LEU A 18 19.80 -24.55 -26.80
N PRO A 19 18.61 -24.25 -27.36
CA PRO A 19 18.39 -22.98 -28.03
C PRO A 19 18.73 -21.83 -27.06
N PRO A 20 19.29 -20.72 -27.57
CA PRO A 20 19.64 -19.59 -26.71
C PRO A 20 18.40 -19.11 -25.94
N PRO A 21 18.58 -18.65 -24.68
CA PRO A 21 17.46 -18.12 -23.90
C PRO A 21 16.78 -17.00 -24.69
N ALA A 22 15.45 -17.00 -24.74
CA ALA A 22 14.69 -15.93 -25.38
C ALA A 22 15.11 -14.57 -24.77
N PRO A 23 15.10 -13.49 -25.57
CA PRO A 23 15.36 -12.14 -25.06
C PRO A 23 14.42 -11.86 -23.87
N VAL A 24 14.99 -11.51 -22.73
CA VAL A 24 14.20 -11.08 -21.57
C VAL A 24 13.54 -9.77 -21.96
N LEU A 25 12.22 -9.80 -22.20
CA LEU A 25 11.41 -8.61 -22.36
C LEU A 25 11.67 -7.66 -21.18
N PRO A 26 11.89 -6.35 -21.41
CA PRO A 26 12.00 -5.39 -20.32
C PRO A 26 10.79 -5.56 -19.41
N LYS A 27 11.01 -5.70 -18.10
CA LYS A 27 9.93 -5.67 -17.12
C LYS A 27 9.16 -4.39 -17.40
N MET A 28 7.91 -4.51 -17.82
CA MET A 28 7.05 -3.39 -18.10
C MET A 28 6.98 -2.57 -16.80
N GLU A 29 7.69 -1.44 -16.77
CA GLU A 29 7.72 -0.49 -15.65
C GLU A 29 6.38 0.26 -15.62
N GLY A 30 5.36 -0.49 -15.23
CA GLY A 30 3.99 -0.06 -15.06
C GLY A 30 3.33 -0.98 -14.06
N CYS A 31 4.04 -1.31 -12.98
CA CYS A 31 3.46 -2.07 -11.88
C CYS A 31 2.32 -1.24 -11.31
N LEU A 32 1.09 -1.73 -11.48
CA LEU A 32 -0.06 -1.22 -10.74
C LEU A 32 0.33 -1.14 -9.25
N PRO A 33 0.00 -0.04 -8.56
CA PRO A 33 0.34 0.10 -7.16
C PRO A 33 -0.21 -1.11 -6.40
N THR A 34 0.66 -1.74 -5.60
CA THR A 34 0.23 -2.86 -4.77
C THR A 34 -0.81 -2.35 -3.78
N ARG A 35 -1.71 -3.24 -3.34
CA ARG A 35 -2.72 -2.90 -2.32
C ARG A 35 -2.09 -2.22 -1.08
N ALA A 36 -0.90 -2.67 -0.69
CA ALA A 36 -0.15 -2.09 0.42
C ALA A 36 0.28 -0.65 0.14
N THR A 37 0.86 -0.35 -1.03
CA THR A 37 1.28 1.02 -1.37
C THR A 37 0.10 1.96 -1.57
N ALA A 38 -1.01 1.48 -2.14
CA ALA A 38 -2.24 2.24 -2.27
C ALA A 38 -2.83 2.60 -0.89
N THR A 39 -2.89 1.63 0.04
CA THR A 39 -3.38 1.86 1.41
C THR A 39 -2.50 2.83 2.17
N LYS A 40 -1.16 2.71 2.04
CA LYS A 40 -0.22 3.64 2.65
C LYS A 40 -0.44 5.07 2.15
N LYS A 41 -0.51 5.25 0.82
CA LYS A 41 -0.76 6.56 0.21
C LYS A 41 -2.10 7.15 0.67
N TYR A 42 -3.14 6.33 0.77
CA TYR A 42 -4.45 6.75 1.27
C TYR A 42 -4.40 7.29 2.70
N LYS A 43 -3.66 6.63 3.59
CA LYS A 43 -3.44 7.10 4.97
C LYS A 43 -2.59 8.36 5.02
N ASP A 44 -1.48 8.39 4.27
CA ASP A 44 -0.56 9.53 4.22
C ASP A 44 -1.29 10.80 3.73
N ASN A 45 -2.24 10.68 2.79
CA ASN A 45 -3.07 11.78 2.34
C ASN A 45 -3.96 12.37 3.45
N LEU A 46 -4.61 11.52 4.26
CA LEU A 46 -5.42 12.01 5.39
C LEU A 46 -4.55 12.78 6.39
N ILE A 47 -3.37 12.23 6.72
CA ILE A 47 -2.44 12.87 7.64
C ILE A 47 -1.98 14.23 7.09
N ALA A 48 -1.69 14.31 5.79
CA ALA A 48 -1.31 15.57 5.15
C ALA A 48 -2.43 16.62 5.23
N GLU A 49 -3.68 16.24 4.91
CA GLU A 49 -4.85 17.12 4.98
C GLU A 49 -5.13 17.61 6.41
N VAL A 50 -5.01 16.72 7.40
CA VAL A 50 -5.14 17.05 8.83
C VAL A 50 -4.07 18.03 9.27
N ASN A 51 -2.80 17.78 8.92
CA ASN A 51 -1.69 18.66 9.27
C ASN A 51 -1.83 20.03 8.59
N GLU A 52 -2.29 20.07 7.35
CA GLU A 52 -2.52 21.33 6.63
C GLU A 52 -3.61 22.15 7.32
N ALA A 53 -4.76 21.53 7.65
CA ALA A 53 -5.85 22.19 8.34
C ALA A 53 -5.42 22.73 9.72
N ILE A 54 -4.64 21.93 10.46
CA ILE A 54 -4.06 22.34 11.75
C ILE A 54 -3.14 23.55 11.59
N ASN A 55 -2.22 23.51 10.63
CA ASN A 55 -1.26 24.59 10.40
C ASN A 55 -1.94 25.90 9.98
N GLN A 56 -3.06 25.81 9.26
CA GLN A 56 -3.88 26.97 8.91
C GLN A 56 -4.72 27.49 10.11
N GLY A 57 -5.24 26.59 10.94
CA GLY A 57 -6.15 26.91 12.03
C GLY A 57 -5.48 27.40 13.32
N ILE A 58 -4.25 26.98 13.61
CA ILE A 58 -3.56 27.24 14.89
C ILE A 58 -3.39 28.75 15.21
N ASN A 59 -3.37 29.62 14.21
CA ASN A 59 -3.21 31.07 14.37
C ASN A 59 -4.49 31.87 14.12
N THR A 60 -5.62 31.22 13.84
CA THR A 60 -6.81 31.89 13.28
C THR A 60 -8.10 31.56 14.02
N THR A 61 -8.43 30.29 14.26
CA THR A 61 -9.71 29.90 14.87
C THR A 61 -9.62 28.54 15.53
N SER A 62 -9.92 28.49 16.83
CA SER A 62 -10.25 27.27 17.56
C SER A 62 -11.76 27.22 17.80
N PRO A 63 -12.43 26.09 17.54
CA PRO A 63 -11.87 24.79 17.15
C PRO A 63 -11.64 24.63 15.64
N ILE A 64 -10.66 23.80 15.27
CA ILE A 64 -10.30 23.48 13.88
C ILE A 64 -11.15 22.31 13.40
N SER A 65 -11.90 22.49 12.32
CA SER A 65 -12.77 21.46 11.72
C SER A 65 -12.14 20.86 10.48
N ILE A 66 -12.04 19.53 10.43
CA ILE A 66 -11.34 18.78 9.38
C ILE A 66 -12.29 17.78 8.73
N GLY A 67 -12.57 17.95 7.44
CA GLY A 67 -13.47 17.07 6.69
C GLY A 67 -12.82 15.72 6.36
N VAL A 68 -13.45 14.62 6.77
CA VAL A 68 -12.91 13.25 6.60
C VAL A 68 -13.88 12.27 5.93
N SER A 69 -14.97 12.76 5.33
CA SER A 69 -16.03 11.96 4.69
C SER A 69 -15.58 10.96 3.62
N LYS A 70 -14.44 11.21 2.98
CA LYS A 70 -13.85 10.31 1.98
C LYS A 70 -12.99 9.19 2.57
N TYR A 71 -12.79 9.17 3.89
CA TYR A 71 -11.92 8.25 4.59
C TYR A 71 -12.66 7.13 5.29
N ASN A 72 -12.13 5.91 5.21
CA ASN A 72 -12.67 4.76 5.93
C ASN A 72 -12.60 5.01 7.46
N PRO A 73 -13.65 4.67 8.23
CA PRO A 73 -13.66 4.84 9.68
C PRO A 73 -12.46 4.26 10.44
N ALA A 74 -11.92 3.12 10.01
CA ALA A 74 -10.73 2.53 10.62
C ALA A 74 -9.49 3.44 10.46
N VAL A 75 -9.32 4.04 9.28
CA VAL A 75 -8.22 4.96 8.99
C VAL A 75 -8.38 6.26 9.79
N VAL A 76 -9.61 6.78 9.88
CA VAL A 76 -9.92 7.96 10.69
C VAL A 76 -9.65 7.71 12.17
N ASN A 77 -10.04 6.55 12.72
CA ASN A 77 -9.75 6.18 14.10
C ASN A 77 -8.25 6.14 14.42
N GLU A 78 -7.44 5.62 13.48
CA GLU A 78 -5.99 5.64 13.63
C GLU A 78 -5.45 7.07 13.69
N VAL A 79 -5.94 7.97 12.85
CA VAL A 79 -5.51 9.38 12.85
C VAL A 79 -5.99 10.13 14.09
N ILE A 80 -7.19 9.88 14.59
CA ILE A 80 -7.66 10.39 15.90
C ILE A 80 -6.72 9.94 17.02
N SER A 81 -6.29 8.67 17.01
CA SER A 81 -5.31 8.19 17.98
C SER A 81 -3.96 8.89 17.85
N LEU A 82 -3.52 9.20 16.63
CA LEU A 82 -2.28 9.96 16.41
C LEU A 82 -2.41 11.41 16.89
N LEU A 83 -3.53 12.07 16.62
CA LEU A 83 -3.81 13.44 17.08
C LEU A 83 -3.72 13.55 18.61
N ASN A 84 -4.43 12.67 19.32
CA ASN A 84 -4.37 12.60 20.78
C ASN A 84 -2.95 12.34 21.30
N LYS A 85 -2.18 11.48 20.64
CA LYS A 85 -0.76 11.21 20.99
C LYS A 85 0.15 12.40 20.74
N SER A 86 -0.15 13.20 19.70
CA SER A 86 0.59 14.42 19.37
C SER A 86 0.20 15.64 20.20
N GLY A 87 -0.75 15.48 21.13
CA GLY A 87 -1.19 16.54 22.04
C GLY A 87 -2.33 17.42 21.54
N TRP A 88 -2.94 17.07 20.40
CA TRP A 88 -4.18 17.71 19.93
C TRP A 88 -5.37 17.09 20.64
N ASP A 89 -6.28 17.92 21.17
CA ASP A 89 -7.49 17.43 21.80
C ASP A 89 -8.60 17.27 20.75
N VAL A 90 -9.06 16.04 20.53
CA VAL A 90 -10.17 15.75 19.62
C VAL A 90 -11.48 15.97 20.36
N THR A 91 -12.01 17.18 20.23
CA THR A 91 -13.19 17.66 20.99
C THR A 91 -14.53 17.25 20.37
N GLY A 92 -14.53 16.82 19.10
CA GLY A 92 -15.77 16.43 18.44
C GLY A 92 -15.56 15.56 17.21
N ILE A 93 -16.54 14.70 16.94
CA ILE A 93 -16.58 13.84 15.76
C ILE A 93 -18.00 13.84 15.21
N ASN A 94 -18.14 14.23 13.95
CA ASN A 94 -19.42 14.16 13.24
C ASN A 94 -19.47 12.88 12.41
N ILE A 95 -20.63 12.23 12.46
CA ILE A 95 -20.96 11.04 11.66
C ILE A 95 -22.03 11.47 10.65
N ASP A 96 -21.90 11.03 9.40
CA ASP A 96 -22.89 11.26 8.36
C ASP A 96 -24.12 10.36 8.51
N GLY A 97 -25.12 10.57 7.63
CA GLY A 97 -26.38 9.81 7.65
C GLY A 97 -26.24 8.32 7.32
N ILE A 98 -25.05 7.84 6.95
CA ILE A 98 -24.77 6.42 6.66
C ILE A 98 -23.82 5.77 7.68
N GLY A 99 -23.47 6.47 8.77
CA GLY A 99 -22.65 5.93 9.84
C GLY A 99 -21.13 6.06 9.61
N SER A 100 -20.68 6.86 8.64
CA SER A 100 -19.28 7.15 8.38
C SER A 100 -18.87 8.50 8.96
N TYR A 101 -17.59 8.67 9.32
CA TYR A 101 -17.12 9.96 9.82
C TYR A 101 -17.14 11.02 8.74
N SER A 102 -17.70 12.20 9.04
CA SER A 102 -17.74 13.33 8.13
C SER A 102 -16.76 14.43 8.52
N THR A 103 -16.56 14.66 9.82
CA THR A 103 -15.70 15.75 10.33
C THR A 103 -15.06 15.38 11.66
N ILE A 104 -13.80 15.76 11.85
CA ILE A 104 -13.09 15.74 13.13
C ILE A 104 -12.90 17.19 13.57
N ILE A 105 -13.11 17.46 14.85
CA ILE A 105 -12.93 18.77 15.46
C ILE A 105 -11.78 18.66 16.47
N VAL A 106 -10.77 19.52 16.33
CA VAL A 106 -9.59 19.56 17.21
C VAL A 106 -9.36 20.95 17.83
N SER A 107 -8.77 20.99 19.03
CA SER A 107 -8.40 22.23 19.74
C SER A 107 -7.06 22.12 20.46
#